data_AF-A0A3D4D4I3-F1
#
_entry.id   AF-A0A3D4D4I3-F1
#
_cell.length_a   1.000
_cell.length_b   1.000
_cell.length_c   1.000
_cell.angle_alpha   90.00
_cell.angle_beta   90.00
_cell.angle_gamma   90.00
#
_symmetry.space_group_name_H-M   'P 1'
#
loop_
_entity.id
_entity.type
_entity.pdbx_description
1 polymer ?
#
loop_
_entity_poly.entity_id
_entity_poly.type
_entity_poly.pdbx_seq_one_letter_code
_entity_poly.pdbx_strand_id
1 'polypeptide(L)'
;MDYFYEHESELFTFYRVPKVLFTEEPFKNMNCEAKLLYGLLLDKMGLSRKSGWFDKQGRAFVYYGINRIMEDLGCAHNKAEKLLSELEQAGLLRRKRQGLGKPSALYPLKFENRIS
;
A
#
# COMPACT_ATOMS: atom_id res chain seq x y z
N MET A 1 -16.49 21.74 -27.78
CA MET A 1 -15.30 21.02 -28.30
C MET A 1 -14.34 21.10 -27.16
N ASP A 2 -14.39 20.08 -26.32
CA ASP A 2 -13.95 20.17 -24.94
C ASP A 2 -12.59 19.49 -24.89
N TYR A 3 -11.57 20.33 -24.97
CA TYR A 3 -10.18 19.89 -24.96
C TYR A 3 -9.77 19.50 -23.54
N PHE A 4 -8.94 18.47 -23.42
CA PHE A 4 -8.32 18.11 -22.16
C PHE A 4 -7.34 19.19 -21.71
N TYR A 5 -7.69 19.96 -20.67
CA TYR A 5 -6.79 20.92 -20.03
C TYR A 5 -5.88 20.19 -19.03
N GLU A 6 -4.72 20.77 -18.68
CA GLU A 6 -3.66 20.16 -17.86
C GLU A 6 -4.16 19.51 -16.55
N HIS A 7 -5.26 20.03 -15.99
CA HIS A 7 -5.91 19.54 -14.78
C HIS A 7 -6.72 18.24 -14.97
N GLU A 8 -7.04 17.86 -16.21
CA GLU A 8 -7.74 16.61 -16.51
C GLU A 8 -6.82 15.39 -16.48
N SER A 9 -5.50 15.59 -16.57
CA SER A 9 -4.53 14.49 -16.44
C SER A 9 -4.54 13.84 -15.05
N GLU A 10 -4.89 14.61 -14.00
CA GLU A 10 -5.06 14.09 -12.65
C GLU A 10 -6.36 13.28 -12.49
N LEU A 11 -7.40 13.58 -13.27
CA LEU A 11 -8.66 12.83 -13.28
C LEU A 11 -8.48 11.39 -13.80
N PHE A 12 -7.40 11.12 -14.53
CA PHE A 12 -7.01 9.79 -15.02
C PHE A 12 -5.88 9.17 -14.22
N THR A 13 -5.62 9.62 -13.00
CA THR A 13 -4.71 8.89 -12.10
C THR A 13 -5.43 7.69 -11.50
N PHE A 14 -4.81 6.51 -11.62
CA PHE A 14 -5.42 5.25 -11.18
C PHE A 14 -4.59 4.61 -10.09
N TYR A 15 -5.26 4.08 -9.07
CA TYR A 15 -4.65 3.12 -8.19
C TYR A 15 -4.54 1.77 -8.88
N ARG A 16 -3.33 1.22 -8.88
CA ARG A 16 -3.04 -0.08 -9.49
C ARG A 16 -3.01 -1.15 -8.42
N VAL A 17 -3.93 -2.10 -8.51
CA VAL A 17 -3.93 -3.29 -7.68
C VAL A 17 -3.48 -4.49 -8.52
N PRO A 18 -2.46 -5.27 -8.10
CA PRO A 18 -2.02 -6.42 -8.85
C PRO A 18 -3.12 -7.47 -9.02
N LYS A 19 -3.38 -7.88 -10.26
CA LYS A 19 -4.40 -8.89 -10.60
C LYS A 19 -4.21 -10.21 -9.86
N VAL A 20 -2.96 -10.55 -9.56
CA VAL A 20 -2.57 -11.75 -8.82
C VAL A 20 -3.26 -11.85 -7.46
N LEU A 21 -3.60 -10.72 -6.83
CA LEU A 21 -4.35 -10.71 -5.58
C LEU A 21 -5.79 -11.19 -5.74
N PHE A 22 -6.30 -11.28 -6.96
CA PHE A 22 -7.65 -11.74 -7.27
C PHE A 22 -7.67 -13.10 -7.99
N THR A 23 -6.55 -13.54 -8.55
CA THR A 23 -6.49 -14.78 -9.34
C THR A 23 -5.84 -15.94 -8.59
N GLU A 24 -4.79 -15.68 -7.81
CA GLU A 24 -3.96 -16.72 -7.19
C GLU A 24 -4.18 -16.87 -5.69
N GLU A 25 -4.11 -18.10 -5.20
CA GLU A 25 -3.95 -18.37 -3.77
C GLU A 25 -2.53 -17.99 -3.30
N PRO A 26 -2.35 -17.59 -2.03
CA PRO A 26 -3.37 -17.49 -0.97
C PRO A 26 -4.14 -16.16 -0.98
N PHE A 27 -3.94 -15.30 -2.00
CA PHE A 27 -4.43 -13.93 -1.98
C PHE A 27 -5.89 -13.79 -2.43
N LYS A 28 -6.36 -14.74 -3.24
CA LYS A 28 -7.69 -14.74 -3.85
C LYS A 28 -8.80 -14.45 -2.83
N ASN A 29 -8.72 -15.06 -1.65
CA ASN A 29 -9.74 -14.93 -0.60
C ASN A 29 -9.52 -13.76 0.38
N MET A 30 -8.48 -12.94 0.17
CA MET A 30 -8.28 -11.74 0.98
C MET A 30 -9.40 -10.72 0.78
N ASN A 31 -9.61 -9.89 1.80
CA ASN A 31 -10.47 -8.74 1.78
C ASN A 31 -10.09 -7.76 0.65
N CYS A 32 -11.07 -7.32 -0.13
CA CYS A 32 -10.85 -6.41 -1.25
C CYS A 32 -10.24 -5.06 -0.83
N GLU A 33 -10.60 -4.53 0.33
CA GLU A 33 -10.01 -3.28 0.85
C GLU A 33 -8.55 -3.49 1.28
N ALA A 34 -8.17 -4.70 1.71
CA ALA A 34 -6.77 -5.02 1.98
C ALA A 34 -5.96 -5.05 0.67
N LYS A 35 -6.51 -5.65 -0.38
CA LYS A 35 -5.91 -5.61 -1.73
C LYS A 35 -5.77 -4.18 -2.25
N LEU A 36 -6.80 -3.35 -2.04
CA LEU A 36 -6.76 -1.93 -2.39
C LEU A 36 -5.69 -1.18 -1.58
N LEU A 37 -5.60 -1.41 -0.27
CA LEU A 37 -4.56 -0.85 0.59
C LEU A 37 -3.15 -1.22 0.09
N TYR A 38 -2.95 -2.45 -0.38
CA TYR A 38 -1.69 -2.83 -1.01
C TYR A 38 -1.41 -2.00 -2.27
N GLY A 39 -2.41 -1.78 -3.13
CA GLY A 39 -2.29 -0.87 -4.28
C GLY A 39 -1.89 0.55 -3.89
N LEU A 40 -2.50 1.11 -2.82
CA LEU A 40 -2.13 2.41 -2.27
C LEU A 40 -0.68 2.44 -1.79
N LEU A 41 -0.24 1.40 -1.08
CA LEU A 41 1.14 1.28 -0.61
C LEU A 41 2.15 1.21 -1.77
N LEU A 42 1.81 0.50 -2.85
CA LEU A 42 2.65 0.44 -4.06
C LEU A 42 2.74 1.80 -4.77
N ASP A 43 1.63 2.54 -4.84
CA ASP A 43 1.60 3.90 -5.39
C ASP A 43 2.51 4.84 -4.59
N LYS A 44 2.36 4.87 -3.27
CA LYS A 44 3.24 5.65 -2.38
C LYS A 44 4.69 5.20 -2.45
N MET A 45 4.96 3.90 -2.65
CA MET A 45 6.32 3.39 -2.86
C MET A 45 6.93 3.94 -4.17
N GLY A 46 6.12 4.09 -5.22
CA GLY A 46 6.53 4.74 -6.47
C GLY A 46 6.98 6.19 -6.26
N LEU A 47 6.31 6.92 -5.36
CA LEU A 47 6.71 8.27 -4.94
C LEU A 47 7.97 8.24 -4.04
N SER A 48 8.11 7.21 -3.20
CA SER A 48 9.29 7.00 -2.35
C SER A 48 10.60 6.88 -3.15
N ARG A 49 10.55 6.32 -4.37
CA ARG A 49 11.70 6.30 -5.28
C ARG A 49 12.21 7.71 -5.62
N LYS A 50 11.31 8.70 -5.62
CA LYS A 50 11.66 10.11 -5.84
C LYS A 50 12.10 10.81 -4.55
N SER A 51 11.56 10.41 -3.39
CA SER A 51 11.85 11.03 -2.08
C SER A 51 12.99 10.36 -1.29
N GLY A 52 13.57 9.27 -1.79
CA GLY A 52 14.71 8.59 -1.17
C GLY A 52 14.37 7.74 0.06
N TRP A 53 13.15 7.23 0.18
CA TRP A 53 12.76 6.41 1.34
C TRP A 53 13.23 4.96 1.19
N PHE A 54 14.54 4.78 1.34
CA PHE A 54 15.24 3.51 1.35
C PHE A 54 15.97 3.35 2.68
N ASP A 55 15.99 2.13 3.21
CA ASP A 55 16.83 1.84 4.37
C ASP A 55 18.30 1.60 3.96
N LYS A 56 19.16 1.33 4.94
CA LYS A 56 20.60 1.07 4.70
C LYS A 56 20.89 -0.13 3.79
N GLN A 57 19.89 -0.98 3.53
CA GLN A 57 19.99 -2.15 2.66
C GLN A 57 19.36 -1.89 1.28
N GLY A 58 18.97 -0.64 0.99
CA GLY A 58 18.32 -0.28 -0.27
C GLY A 58 16.87 -0.75 -0.38
N ARG A 59 16.22 -1.12 0.75
CA ARG A 59 14.82 -1.56 0.74
C ARG A 59 13.90 -0.35 0.85
N ALA A 60 12.99 -0.22 -0.11
CA ALA A 60 12.00 0.84 -0.10
C ALA A 60 11.02 0.65 1.06
N PHE A 61 10.66 1.76 1.71
CA PHE A 61 9.60 1.80 2.71
C PHE A 61 8.76 3.06 2.53
N VAL A 62 7.59 3.08 3.18
CA VAL A 62 6.69 4.23 3.22
C VAL A 62 6.24 4.54 4.63
N TYR A 63 6.06 5.82 4.94
CA TYR A 63 5.28 6.25 6.08
C TYR A 63 3.84 6.48 5.63
N TYR A 64 2.97 5.58 6.02
CA TYR A 64 1.55 5.63 5.71
C TYR A 64 0.77 5.26 6.96
N GLY A 65 0.54 6.25 7.81
CA GLY A 65 -0.03 6.07 9.14
C GLY A 65 -1.51 5.70 9.10
N ILE A 66 -2.01 5.17 10.23
CA ILE A 66 -3.41 4.75 10.38
C ILE A 66 -4.39 5.87 10.01
N ASN A 67 -4.17 7.10 10.47
CA ASN A 67 -5.05 8.23 10.15
C ASN A 67 -5.17 8.47 8.64
N ARG A 68 -4.07 8.30 7.90
CA ARG A 68 -4.08 8.46 6.44
C ARG A 68 -4.80 7.30 5.76
N ILE A 69 -4.63 6.09 6.25
CA ILE A 69 -5.38 4.91 5.76
C ILE A 69 -6.89 5.10 6.01
N MET A 70 -7.26 5.61 7.18
CA MET A 70 -8.65 5.92 7.52
C MET A 70 -9.25 6.96 6.58
N GLU A 71 -8.51 8.02 6.27
CA GLU A 71 -8.90 9.06 5.32
C GLU A 71 -9.05 8.49 3.90
N ASP A 72 -8.00 7.85 3.38
CA ASP A 72 -7.94 7.38 1.99
C ASP A 72 -8.91 6.21 1.72
N LEU A 73 -9.29 5.42 2.73
CA LEU A 73 -10.26 4.32 2.61
C LEU A 73 -11.63 4.60 3.25
N GLY A 74 -11.81 5.77 3.87
CA GLY A 74 -13.06 6.11 4.57
C GLY A 74 -13.45 5.12 5.68
N CYS A 75 -12.48 4.57 6.41
CA CYS A 75 -12.72 3.50 7.40
C CYS A 75 -12.33 3.89 8.84
N ALA A 76 -12.93 3.22 9.82
CA ALA A 76 -12.58 3.42 11.23
C ALA A 76 -11.20 2.84 11.57
N HIS A 77 -10.58 3.36 12.65
CA HIS A 77 -9.26 2.93 13.14
C HIS A 77 -9.11 1.41 13.23
N ASN A 78 -10.07 0.72 13.85
CA ASN A 78 -10.03 -0.74 14.02
C ASN A 78 -10.04 -1.49 12.68
N LYS A 79 -10.69 -0.93 11.66
CA LYS A 79 -10.70 -1.50 10.32
C LYS A 79 -9.34 -1.29 9.65
N ALA A 80 -8.78 -0.09 9.71
CA ALA A 80 -7.45 0.21 9.17
C ALA A 80 -6.36 -0.71 9.77
N GLU A 81 -6.37 -0.93 11.09
CA GLU A 81 -5.46 -1.88 11.76
C GLU A 81 -5.65 -3.33 11.28
N LYS A 82 -6.90 -3.77 11.10
CA LYS A 82 -7.20 -5.10 10.56
C LYS A 82 -6.68 -5.27 9.13
N LEU A 83 -6.88 -4.27 8.26
CA LEU A 83 -6.39 -4.30 6.88
C LEU A 83 -4.86 -4.40 6.81
N LEU A 84 -4.13 -3.65 7.64
CA LEU A 84 -2.68 -3.78 7.76
C LEU A 84 -2.27 -5.16 8.25
N SER A 85 -2.96 -5.67 9.28
CA SER A 85 -2.67 -6.98 9.86
C SER A 85 -2.92 -8.11 8.86
N GLU A 86 -3.95 -7.99 8.02
CA GLU A 86 -4.24 -8.95 6.96
C GLU A 86 -3.15 -8.97 5.88
N LEU A 87 -2.63 -7.80 5.49
CA LEU A 87 -1.48 -7.71 4.60
C LEU A 87 -0.21 -8.33 5.20
N GLU A 88 0.01 -8.19 6.50
CA GLU A 88 1.12 -8.84 7.21
C GLU A 88 0.96 -10.37 7.23
N GLN A 89 -0.25 -10.87 7.50
CA GLN A 89 -0.57 -12.29 7.50
C GLN A 89 -0.40 -12.91 6.11
N ALA A 90 -0.79 -12.19 5.06
CA ALA A 90 -0.57 -12.58 3.67
C ALA A 90 0.91 -12.46 3.24
N GLY A 91 1.79 -11.88 4.07
CA GLY A 91 3.19 -11.68 3.73
C GLY A 91 3.43 -10.60 2.67
N LEU A 92 2.48 -9.69 2.48
CA LEU A 92 2.55 -8.56 1.54
C LEU A 92 3.07 -7.28 2.20
N LEU A 93 3.19 -7.27 3.53
CA LEU A 93 3.62 -6.11 4.30
C LEU A 93 4.47 -6.52 5.49
N ARG A 94 5.45 -5.68 5.83
CA ARG A 94 6.14 -5.71 7.12
C ARG A 94 6.13 -4.34 7.78
N ARG A 95 5.64 -4.26 9.02
CA ARG A 95 5.75 -3.05 9.85
C ARG A 95 7.02 -3.09 10.68
N LYS A 96 7.75 -1.96 10.71
CA LYS A 96 8.91 -1.76 11.59
C LYS A 96 8.68 -0.56 12.49
N ARG A 97 8.54 -0.81 13.79
CA ARG A 97 8.52 0.25 14.81
C ARG A 97 9.91 0.90 14.91
N GLN A 98 9.95 2.22 15.02
CA GLN A 98 11.19 3.01 15.01
C GLN A 98 11.51 3.68 16.36
N GLY A 99 10.78 3.33 17.41
CA GLY A 99 10.88 3.93 18.74
C GLY A 99 9.63 4.76 19.09
N LEU A 100 9.65 5.35 20.29
CA LEU A 100 8.52 6.11 20.82
C LEU A 100 8.25 7.36 19.97
N GLY A 101 6.99 7.62 19.64
CA GLY A 101 6.56 8.82 18.89
C GLY A 101 6.90 8.83 17.40
N LYS A 102 7.64 7.84 16.89
CA LYS A 102 7.97 7.76 15.46
C LYS A 102 6.95 6.90 14.70
N PRO A 103 6.53 7.32 13.49
CA PRO A 103 5.65 6.51 12.67
C PRO A 103 6.33 5.17 12.34
N SER A 104 5.53 4.11 12.24
CA SER A 104 6.06 2.83 11.79
C SER A 104 6.45 2.91 10.32
N ALA A 105 7.63 2.40 9.97
CA ALA A 105 8.01 2.24 8.57
C ALA A 105 7.29 0.99 8.02
N LEU A 106 6.58 1.17 6.92
CA LEU A 106 5.88 0.11 6.22
C LEU A 106 6.70 -0.34 5.02
N TYR A 107 7.00 -1.64 4.95
CA TYR A 107 7.75 -2.25 3.86
C TYR A 107 6.80 -3.13 3.03
N PRO A 108 6.32 -2.66 1.86
CA PRO A 108 5.59 -3.50 0.93
C PRO A 108 6.49 -4.64 0.45
N LEU A 109 6.01 -5.87 0.49
CA LEU A 109 6.75 -7.07 0.08
C LEU A 109 6.20 -7.57 -1.26
N LYS A 110 7.07 -8.21 -2.05
CA LYS A 110 6.68 -8.87 -3.29
C LYS A 110 5.99 -10.20 -3.01
N PHE A 111 5.03 -10.55 -3.85
CA PHE A 111 4.31 -11.83 -3.83
C PHE A 111 5.10 -13.00 -4.44
N GLU A 112 6.22 -12.74 -5.14
CA GLU A 112 7.05 -13.76 -5.83
C GLU A 112 7.47 -14.92 -4.92
N ASN A 113 7.63 -14.70 -3.62
CA ASN A 113 8.03 -15.75 -2.66
C ASN A 113 6.85 -16.60 -2.14
N ARG A 114 5.63 -16.38 -2.64
CA ARG A 114 4.39 -16.98 -2.12
C ARG A 114 3.54 -17.67 -3.18
N ILE A 115 3.89 -17.51 -4.45
CA ILE A 115 3.22 -18.14 -5.58
C ILE A 115 4.22 -19.17 -6.10
N SER A 116 3.88 -20.45 -5.95
CA SER A 116 4.62 -21.59 -6.52
C SER A 116 3.84 -22.16 -7.69
#